data_AF-A0A2N2WYA6-F1
#
_entry.id   AF-A0A2N2WYA6-F1
#
_cell.length_a   1.000
_cell.length_b   1.000
_cell.length_c   1.000
_cell.angle_alpha   90.00
_cell.angle_beta   90.00
_cell.angle_gamma   90.00
#
_symmetry.space_group_name_H-M   'P 1'
#
loop_
_entity.id
_entity.type
_entity.pdbx_description
1 polymer ?
#
loop_
_entity_poly.entity_id
_entity_poly.type
_entity_poly.pdbx_seq_one_letter_code
_entity_poly.pdbx_strand_id
1 'polypeptide(L)'
;MNRFWFFILVFFLFQISQAQNLVPNGSFELYQRCPADYVSIQRYSDVFNWESPNSGTPDYFNACSQKCGVPHNWIGSAEAFDGKGYMGIIGCMQQIDPNQIAYREYLRVRLRQPLEAGKTYFASMQVRLGQSCIIACNGLGMFFSDNPLYSVHSINYPVKADVVFQQDEIIQDKNSWTKVCGTFQAEGGEDYLIIGNFLSNQQMEYRNFDENLLQTQNTSPMAYYYIDFVEVYEYQPELNLNCEAMEPEPLMAFDGVLLRNQKMVLENLYFEFDKAVILPESHFELDKLAALLLQKTQLKLHIYGHTDNVGTDEYNQQLSEERALAVRNYLLAKGVSRFRILNQGFGSSKPVSNENNEEGNRLNRRVEIEVK
;
A
#
# COMPACT_ATOMS: atom_id res chain seq x y z
N MET A 1 39.21 1.50 -53.47
CA MET A 1 38.69 2.41 -52.43
C MET A 1 37.22 2.10 -52.22
N ASN A 2 36.88 1.50 -51.07
CA ASN A 2 35.67 1.74 -50.28
C ASN A 2 35.55 0.62 -49.23
N ARG A 3 35.95 0.96 -47.99
CA ARG A 3 35.82 0.13 -46.80
C ARG A 3 34.36 0.25 -46.31
N PHE A 4 33.60 -0.83 -46.36
CA PHE A 4 32.33 -0.92 -45.62
C PHE A 4 32.65 -1.23 -44.16
N TRP A 5 32.50 -0.23 -43.29
CA TRP A 5 32.51 -0.42 -41.85
C TRP A 5 31.14 -0.96 -41.43
N PHE A 6 31.10 -2.19 -40.94
CA PHE A 6 29.96 -2.75 -40.21
C PHE A 6 29.97 -2.15 -38.79
N PHE A 7 29.13 -1.15 -38.53
CA PHE A 7 28.82 -0.75 -37.16
C PHE A 7 27.81 -1.74 -36.61
N ILE A 8 28.27 -2.69 -35.79
CA ILE A 8 27.40 -3.49 -34.92
C ILE A 8 26.96 -2.55 -33.80
N LEU A 9 25.74 -2.05 -33.92
CA LEU A 9 25.09 -1.26 -32.88
C LEU A 9 24.55 -2.23 -31.82
N VAL A 10 25.40 -2.55 -30.83
CA VAL A 10 24.98 -3.31 -29.65
C VAL A 10 24.09 -2.37 -28.83
N PHE A 11 22.78 -2.51 -28.98
CA PHE A 11 21.81 -1.93 -28.05
C PHE A 11 21.99 -2.62 -26.69
N PHE A 12 22.75 -1.99 -25.78
CA PHE A 12 22.65 -2.28 -24.36
C PHE A 12 21.27 -1.79 -23.89
N LEU A 13 20.27 -2.67 -23.96
CA LEU A 13 19.06 -2.51 -23.16
C LEU A 13 19.49 -2.68 -21.70
N PHE A 14 19.71 -1.56 -21.01
CA PHE A 14 19.70 -1.55 -19.55
C PHE A 14 18.30 -2.00 -19.13
N GLN A 15 18.15 -3.30 -18.85
CA GLN A 15 17.01 -3.77 -18.09
C GLN A 15 17.21 -3.24 -16.67
N ILE A 16 16.51 -2.15 -16.34
CA ILE A 16 16.27 -1.78 -14.96
C ILE A 16 15.40 -2.90 -14.40
N SER A 17 16.05 -3.94 -13.89
CA SER A 17 15.41 -4.97 -13.08
C SER A 17 14.92 -4.27 -11.81
N GLN A 18 13.63 -3.91 -11.81
CA GLN A 18 12.98 -3.37 -10.63
C GLN A 18 13.10 -4.42 -9.50
N ALA A 19 13.51 -3.99 -8.32
CA ALA A 19 13.60 -4.87 -7.17
C ALA A 19 12.19 -5.43 -6.87
N GLN A 20 12.03 -6.75 -6.93
CA GLN A 20 10.79 -7.41 -6.56
C GLN A 20 10.58 -7.27 -5.04
N ASN A 21 9.36 -6.93 -4.60
CA ASN A 21 9.04 -6.96 -3.17
C ASN A 21 9.26 -8.37 -2.64
N LEU A 22 10.23 -8.52 -1.73
CA LEU A 22 10.62 -9.79 -1.14
C LEU A 22 9.58 -10.31 -0.14
N VAL A 23 8.65 -9.47 0.30
CA VAL A 23 7.52 -9.86 1.16
C VAL A 23 6.39 -10.41 0.29
N PRO A 24 6.02 -11.70 0.42
CA PRO A 24 4.81 -12.20 -0.20
C PRO A 24 3.58 -11.67 0.56
N ASN A 25 2.53 -11.33 -0.18
CA ASN A 25 1.24 -10.92 0.38
C ASN A 25 1.33 -9.76 1.40
N GLY A 26 2.18 -8.76 1.13
CA GLY A 26 2.42 -7.63 2.04
C GLY A 26 1.20 -6.71 2.27
N SER A 27 0.22 -6.71 1.36
CA SER A 27 -1.06 -6.02 1.51
C SER A 27 -2.17 -6.91 2.06
N PHE A 28 -1.87 -8.16 2.47
CA PHE A 28 -2.81 -9.10 3.09
C PHE A 28 -4.07 -9.47 2.27
N GLU A 29 -4.05 -9.24 0.96
CA GLU A 29 -5.20 -9.50 0.06
C GLU A 29 -5.38 -10.97 -0.34
N LEU A 30 -4.35 -11.80 -0.18
CA LEU A 30 -4.42 -13.21 -0.47
C LEU A 30 -4.81 -13.98 0.80
N TYR A 31 -6.05 -14.49 0.82
CA TYR A 31 -6.60 -15.22 1.95
C TYR A 31 -7.42 -16.45 1.50
N GLN A 32 -7.49 -17.47 2.35
CA GLN A 32 -8.24 -18.71 2.09
C GLN A 32 -9.75 -18.51 2.26
N ARG A 33 -10.14 -17.82 3.33
CA ARG A 33 -11.54 -17.53 3.67
C ARG A 33 -11.66 -16.18 4.33
N CYS A 34 -12.82 -15.56 4.17
CA CYS A 34 -13.14 -14.33 4.86
C CYS A 34 -13.14 -14.54 6.38
N PRO A 35 -12.53 -13.66 7.20
CA PRO A 35 -12.45 -13.85 8.65
C PRO A 35 -13.84 -13.78 9.27
N ALA A 36 -14.25 -14.84 9.98
CA ALA A 36 -15.57 -14.94 10.60
C ALA A 36 -15.59 -14.53 12.07
N ASP A 37 -14.45 -14.64 12.76
CA ASP A 37 -14.28 -14.27 14.16
C ASP A 37 -12.87 -13.71 14.42
N TYR A 38 -12.77 -12.94 15.50
CA TYR A 38 -11.51 -12.59 16.15
C TYR A 38 -10.98 -13.86 16.79
N VAL A 39 -9.66 -14.02 16.86
CA VAL A 39 -9.02 -15.30 17.22
C VAL A 39 -9.16 -16.34 16.10
N SER A 40 -8.16 -16.41 15.21
CA SER A 40 -7.97 -17.60 14.39
C SER A 40 -7.47 -18.75 15.29
N ILE A 41 -8.40 -19.39 16.00
CA ILE A 41 -8.19 -20.71 16.64
C ILE A 41 -8.11 -21.75 15.51
N GLN A 42 -7.02 -21.67 14.75
CA GLN A 42 -6.31 -22.72 14.00
C GLN A 42 -5.06 -22.12 13.34
N ARG A 43 -4.37 -21.20 14.02
CA ARG A 43 -2.97 -20.75 13.89
C ARG A 43 -2.39 -20.32 12.51
N TYR A 44 -2.86 -20.75 11.34
CA TYR A 44 -2.11 -20.56 10.08
C TYR A 44 -2.94 -20.51 8.77
N SER A 45 -4.27 -20.52 8.79
CA SER A 45 -5.04 -20.85 7.56
C SER A 45 -5.59 -19.68 6.77
N ASP A 46 -5.86 -18.52 7.38
CA ASP A 46 -6.78 -17.57 6.74
C ASP A 46 -6.05 -16.60 5.82
N VAL A 47 -4.86 -16.11 6.18
CA VAL A 47 -4.06 -15.21 5.33
C VAL A 47 -2.86 -15.98 4.81
N PHE A 48 -2.69 -16.05 3.49
CA PHE A 48 -1.57 -16.79 2.91
C PHE A 48 -0.24 -16.17 3.30
N ASN A 49 0.75 -17.03 3.60
CA ASN A 49 2.14 -16.71 3.96
C ASN A 49 2.39 -16.11 5.36
N TRP A 50 1.35 -15.64 6.05
CA TRP A 50 1.49 -14.93 7.31
C TRP A 50 1.09 -15.79 8.50
N GLU A 51 1.88 -15.69 9.55
CA GLU A 51 1.81 -16.56 10.71
C GLU A 51 2.13 -15.80 12.00
N SER A 52 1.70 -16.31 13.16
CA SER A 52 2.23 -15.84 14.45
C SER A 52 3.41 -16.71 14.89
N PRO A 53 4.59 -16.13 15.19
CA PRO A 53 5.72 -16.88 15.72
C PRO A 53 5.56 -17.20 17.22
N ASN A 54 4.60 -16.58 17.91
CA ASN A 54 4.30 -16.87 19.32
C ASN A 54 2.85 -17.35 19.55
N SER A 55 2.50 -17.63 20.80
CA SER A 55 1.12 -18.01 21.19
C SER A 55 0.10 -16.87 21.14
N GLY A 56 0.50 -15.69 20.65
CA GLY A 56 -0.40 -14.57 20.42
C GLY A 56 -1.41 -14.86 19.31
N THR A 57 -2.45 -14.03 19.25
CA THR A 57 -3.58 -14.20 18.34
C THR A 57 -3.82 -12.94 17.51
N PRO A 58 -2.86 -12.53 16.64
CA PRO A 58 -3.10 -11.47 15.68
C PRO A 58 -4.44 -11.66 14.95
N ASP A 59 -5.17 -10.58 14.77
CA ASP A 59 -6.43 -10.62 14.04
C ASP A 59 -6.20 -10.27 12.57
N TYR A 60 -6.96 -10.94 11.70
CA TYR A 60 -7.08 -10.54 10.31
C TYR A 60 -8.41 -9.83 10.09
N PHE A 61 -8.35 -8.64 9.48
CA PHE A 61 -9.53 -7.87 9.12
C PHE A 61 -9.67 -7.81 7.60
N ASN A 62 -10.89 -7.90 7.10
CA ASN A 62 -11.16 -7.70 5.68
C ASN A 62 -12.56 -7.15 5.44
N ALA A 63 -12.73 -6.31 4.41
CA ALA A 63 -14.02 -5.73 4.01
C ALA A 63 -15.09 -6.77 3.64
N CYS A 64 -14.71 -8.03 3.38
CA CYS A 64 -15.67 -9.11 3.18
C CYS A 64 -16.40 -9.52 4.47
N SER A 65 -15.87 -9.18 5.65
CA SER A 65 -16.38 -9.65 6.94
C SER A 65 -17.31 -8.63 7.58
N GLN A 66 -18.40 -9.11 8.18
CA GLN A 66 -19.28 -8.25 8.99
C GLN A 66 -18.76 -8.04 10.40
N LYS A 67 -18.04 -9.02 10.96
CA LYS A 67 -17.49 -8.97 12.32
C LYS A 67 -16.10 -8.37 12.29
N CYS A 68 -15.18 -9.02 11.58
CA CYS A 68 -13.78 -8.60 11.41
C CYS A 68 -13.64 -7.63 10.22
N GLY A 69 -14.53 -6.64 10.18
CA GLY A 69 -14.71 -5.79 9.02
C GLY A 69 -13.60 -4.76 8.83
N VAL A 70 -13.44 -4.38 7.57
CA VAL A 70 -12.83 -3.13 7.16
C VAL A 70 -13.93 -2.28 6.51
N PRO A 71 -14.16 -1.03 6.96
CA PRO A 71 -13.35 -0.31 7.94
C PRO A 71 -13.73 -0.57 9.41
N HIS A 72 -14.88 -1.16 9.70
CA HIS A 72 -15.42 -1.22 11.06
C HIS A 72 -15.19 -2.56 11.75
N ASN A 73 -14.60 -2.54 12.95
CA ASN A 73 -14.40 -3.69 13.82
C ASN A 73 -14.39 -3.30 15.32
N TRP A 74 -14.01 -4.22 16.20
CA TRP A 74 -14.07 -4.04 17.66
C TRP A 74 -13.13 -2.95 18.21
N ILE A 75 -11.99 -2.67 17.59
CA ILE A 75 -11.02 -1.66 18.08
C ILE A 75 -11.24 -0.29 17.44
N GLY A 76 -12.10 -0.18 16.41
CA GLY A 76 -12.57 1.09 15.86
C GLY A 76 -12.86 1.05 14.36
N SER A 77 -12.73 2.22 13.72
CA SER A 77 -12.90 2.38 12.28
C SER A 77 -11.59 2.76 11.59
N ALA A 78 -11.09 1.92 10.68
CA ALA A 78 -9.92 2.21 9.85
C ALA A 78 -10.08 1.64 8.44
N GLU A 79 -9.97 2.49 7.42
CA GLU A 79 -9.81 2.02 6.04
C GLU A 79 -8.44 1.34 5.88
N ALA A 80 -8.37 0.30 5.04
CA ALA A 80 -7.10 -0.29 4.65
C ALA A 80 -6.21 0.74 3.93
N PHE A 81 -4.91 0.64 4.11
CA PHE A 81 -3.97 1.46 3.34
C PHE A 81 -3.92 0.98 1.89
N ASP A 82 -3.88 -0.34 1.71
CA ASP A 82 -3.96 -1.00 0.42
C ASP A 82 -4.99 -2.12 0.39
N GLY A 83 -5.69 -2.25 -0.73
CA GLY A 83 -6.66 -3.34 -0.89
C GLY A 83 -7.90 -3.22 0.00
N LYS A 84 -8.21 -4.30 0.72
CA LYS A 84 -9.45 -4.54 1.48
C LYS A 84 -9.20 -5.14 2.85
N GLY A 85 -7.98 -5.55 3.18
CA GLY A 85 -7.65 -6.17 4.46
C GLY A 85 -6.36 -5.65 5.06
N TYR A 86 -6.18 -5.93 6.34
CA TYR A 86 -4.96 -5.64 7.09
C TYR A 86 -4.89 -6.56 8.31
N MET A 87 -3.71 -6.63 8.94
CA MET A 87 -3.51 -7.37 10.19
C MET A 87 -3.61 -6.43 11.39
N GLY A 88 -4.03 -6.96 12.53
CA GLY A 88 -3.96 -6.27 13.82
C GLY A 88 -3.17 -7.07 14.84
N ILE A 89 -2.39 -6.37 15.65
CA ILE A 89 -1.61 -6.96 16.74
C ILE A 89 -1.70 -6.13 18.02
N ILE A 90 -1.64 -6.80 19.16
CA ILE A 90 -1.28 -6.17 20.43
C ILE A 90 0.23 -5.93 20.44
N GLY A 91 0.65 -4.68 20.19
CA GLY A 91 2.06 -4.30 20.19
C GLY A 91 2.65 -4.29 21.61
N CYS A 92 1.86 -3.84 22.59
CA CYS A 92 2.26 -3.88 23.99
C CYS A 92 1.03 -3.77 24.91
N MET A 93 1.22 -4.15 26.18
CA MET A 93 0.31 -3.84 27.27
C MET A 93 1.07 -3.12 28.37
N GLN A 94 0.51 -2.01 28.86
CA GLN A 94 1.11 -1.30 29.99
C GLN A 94 0.79 -2.08 31.28
N GLN A 95 1.82 -2.59 31.94
CA GLN A 95 1.66 -3.36 33.16
C GLN A 95 1.22 -2.44 34.32
N ILE A 96 -0.04 -2.56 34.74
CA ILE A 96 -0.58 -1.90 35.95
C ILE A 96 -0.80 -2.93 37.07
N ASP A 97 -1.06 -4.19 36.72
CA ASP A 97 -1.06 -5.32 37.66
C ASP A 97 0.33 -5.98 37.67
N PRO A 98 1.05 -6.00 38.81
CA PRO A 98 2.36 -6.65 38.92
C PRO A 98 2.32 -8.16 38.65
N ASN A 99 1.15 -8.81 38.70
CA ASN A 99 0.99 -10.24 38.41
C ASN A 99 0.63 -10.52 36.94
N GLN A 100 0.27 -9.51 36.17
CA GLN A 100 -0.09 -9.68 34.76
C GLN A 100 1.16 -9.94 33.92
N ILE A 101 1.15 -11.05 33.18
CA ILE A 101 2.21 -11.39 32.22
C ILE A 101 2.10 -10.42 31.04
N ALA A 102 3.22 -9.80 30.65
CA ALA A 102 3.29 -8.95 29.47
C ALA A 102 2.81 -9.72 28.24
N TYR A 103 1.91 -9.13 27.46
CA TYR A 103 1.34 -9.75 26.28
C TYR A 103 1.69 -8.93 25.04
N ARG A 104 2.22 -9.61 24.02
CA ARG A 104 2.63 -9.06 22.73
C ARG A 104 2.37 -10.06 21.63
N GLU A 105 1.96 -9.53 20.50
CA GLU A 105 1.70 -10.31 19.30
C GLU A 105 2.70 -9.94 18.21
N TYR A 106 2.97 -10.92 17.36
CA TYR A 106 3.92 -10.76 16.26
C TYR A 106 3.33 -11.35 15.00
N LEU A 107 3.74 -10.79 13.87
CA LEU A 107 3.52 -11.37 12.56
C LEU A 107 4.85 -11.92 12.05
N ARG A 108 4.81 -13.05 11.36
CA ARG A 108 5.94 -13.63 10.65
C ARG A 108 5.54 -13.92 9.22
N VAL A 109 6.47 -13.68 8.32
CA VAL A 109 6.39 -14.10 6.92
C VAL A 109 7.74 -14.63 6.47
N ARG A 110 7.72 -15.68 5.63
CA ARG A 110 8.92 -16.12 4.93
C ARG A 110 9.12 -15.26 3.69
N LEU A 111 10.30 -14.68 3.54
CA LEU A 111 10.66 -13.90 2.35
C LEU A 111 10.69 -14.79 1.10
N ARG A 112 10.48 -14.19 -0.07
CA ARG A 112 10.50 -14.89 -1.37
C ARG A 112 11.85 -15.55 -1.66
N GLN A 113 12.91 -14.96 -1.12
CA GLN A 113 14.27 -15.48 -1.14
C GLN A 113 15.00 -14.96 0.11
N PRO A 114 16.02 -15.68 0.60
CA PRO A 114 16.87 -15.19 1.68
C PRO A 114 17.59 -13.90 1.27
N LEU A 115 17.86 -13.03 2.24
CA LEU A 115 18.68 -11.84 2.01
C LEU A 115 20.15 -12.24 1.78
N GLU A 116 20.83 -11.45 0.96
CA GLU A 116 22.24 -11.65 0.63
C GLU A 116 23.16 -10.83 1.53
N ALA A 117 24.23 -11.48 2.03
CA ALA A 117 25.22 -10.88 2.91
C ALA A 117 25.84 -9.61 2.31
N GLY A 118 25.93 -8.55 3.13
CA GLY A 118 26.57 -7.29 2.81
C GLY A 118 25.75 -6.35 1.92
N LYS A 119 24.61 -6.79 1.37
CA LYS A 119 23.68 -5.92 0.65
C LYS A 119 22.85 -5.07 1.63
N THR A 120 22.52 -3.86 1.21
CA THR A 120 21.59 -2.99 1.93
C THR A 120 20.18 -3.25 1.42
N TYR A 121 19.21 -3.31 2.33
CA TYR A 121 17.79 -3.45 2.02
C TYR A 121 17.02 -2.26 2.59
N PHE A 122 15.97 -1.87 1.90
CA PHE A 122 14.94 -0.98 2.42
C PHE A 122 13.73 -1.81 2.80
N ALA A 123 13.22 -1.58 4.02
CA ALA A 123 12.00 -2.20 4.50
C ALA A 123 11.01 -1.14 4.95
N SER A 124 9.72 -1.34 4.66
CA SER A 124 8.65 -0.48 5.14
C SER A 124 7.36 -1.22 5.46
N MET A 125 6.56 -0.65 6.35
CA MET A 125 5.17 -1.04 6.61
C MET A 125 4.34 0.21 6.96
N GLN A 126 3.03 0.12 6.78
CA GLN A 126 2.08 1.13 7.23
C GLN A 126 1.47 0.67 8.55
N VAL A 127 1.46 1.56 9.53
CA VAL A 127 0.97 1.28 10.88
C VAL A 127 -0.05 2.32 11.29
N ARG A 128 -1.14 1.88 11.95
CA ARG A 128 -2.12 2.78 12.54
C ARG A 128 -2.54 2.29 13.91
N LEU A 129 -2.63 3.19 14.89
CA LEU A 129 -3.12 2.85 16.22
C LEU A 129 -4.64 2.65 16.18
N GLY A 130 -5.15 1.63 16.86
CA GLY A 130 -6.58 1.38 17.00
C GLY A 130 -7.29 2.57 17.66
N GLN A 131 -8.41 2.99 17.08
CA GLN A 131 -9.10 4.24 17.46
C GLN A 131 -9.52 4.27 18.93
N SER A 132 -9.94 3.12 19.47
CA SER A 132 -10.35 2.97 20.87
C SER A 132 -9.19 2.78 21.85
N CYS A 133 -7.92 2.70 21.38
CA CYS A 133 -6.78 2.54 22.27
C CYS A 133 -6.61 3.77 23.17
N ILE A 134 -6.45 3.55 24.48
CA ILE A 134 -6.20 4.63 25.46
C ILE A 134 -4.71 4.81 25.76
N ILE A 135 -3.87 3.93 25.22
CA ILE A 135 -2.41 4.06 25.25
C ILE A 135 -1.82 3.84 23.85
N ALA A 136 -0.60 4.33 23.66
CA ALA A 136 0.32 3.94 22.60
C ALA A 136 1.69 3.61 23.21
N CYS A 137 2.58 2.98 22.45
CA CYS A 137 3.92 2.65 22.91
C CYS A 137 4.96 2.63 21.80
N ASN A 138 6.23 2.80 22.18
CA ASN A 138 7.39 2.68 21.31
C ASN A 138 7.76 1.21 21.05
N GLY A 139 8.75 1.00 20.17
CA GLY A 139 9.41 -0.30 19.99
C GLY A 139 8.79 -1.22 18.93
N LEU A 140 7.71 -0.77 18.26
CA LEU A 140 7.18 -1.49 17.10
C LEU A 140 8.18 -1.39 15.93
N GLY A 141 8.53 -2.53 15.34
CA GLY A 141 9.51 -2.59 14.27
C GLY A 141 9.47 -3.88 13.46
N MET A 142 10.52 -4.05 12.65
CA MET A 142 10.77 -5.21 11.80
C MET A 142 12.13 -5.81 12.16
N PHE A 143 12.17 -7.14 12.25
CA PHE A 143 13.37 -7.93 12.51
C PHE A 143 13.53 -9.01 11.43
N PHE A 144 14.74 -9.14 10.90
CA PHE A 144 15.09 -10.11 9.87
C PHE A 144 15.92 -11.24 10.47
N SER A 145 15.59 -12.48 10.14
CA SER A 145 16.25 -13.64 10.73
C SER A 145 16.33 -14.81 9.77
N ASP A 146 17.40 -15.59 9.89
CA ASP A 146 17.57 -16.92 9.30
C ASP A 146 16.86 -18.03 10.12
N ASN A 147 16.28 -17.64 11.26
CA ASN A 147 15.51 -18.49 12.15
C ASN A 147 14.05 -18.02 12.18
N PRO A 148 13.08 -18.93 12.02
CA PRO A 148 11.66 -18.57 12.05
C PRO A 148 11.19 -17.96 13.38
N LEU A 149 11.94 -18.10 14.49
CA LEU A 149 11.53 -17.76 15.86
C LEU A 149 10.24 -18.47 16.30
N TYR A 150 10.30 -19.20 17.41
CA TYR A 150 9.13 -19.83 18.00
C TYR A 150 9.09 -19.60 19.50
N SER A 151 7.94 -19.16 20.02
CA SER A 151 7.71 -19.02 21.45
C SER A 151 6.33 -19.57 21.83
N VAL A 152 6.25 -20.34 22.90
CA VAL A 152 4.96 -20.74 23.48
C VAL A 152 4.36 -19.66 24.38
N HIS A 153 5.07 -18.55 24.58
CA HIS A 153 4.68 -17.42 25.40
C HIS A 153 4.45 -16.18 24.54
N SER A 154 3.42 -15.42 24.84
CA SER A 154 3.12 -14.14 24.17
C SER A 154 3.93 -12.97 24.75
N ILE A 155 5.22 -13.19 25.01
CA ILE A 155 6.13 -12.18 25.58
C ILE A 155 7.10 -11.65 24.52
N ASN A 156 7.96 -10.71 24.90
CA ASN A 156 8.92 -10.12 23.99
C ASN A 156 10.01 -11.12 23.55
N TYR A 157 10.41 -11.05 22.29
CA TYR A 157 11.66 -11.65 21.84
C TYR A 157 12.83 -10.72 22.20
N PRO A 158 13.89 -11.21 22.88
CA PRO A 158 15.04 -10.40 23.27
C PRO A 158 16.00 -10.20 22.10
N VAL A 159 15.48 -9.75 20.95
CA VAL A 159 16.24 -9.41 19.74
C VAL A 159 16.12 -7.91 19.49
N LYS A 160 17.04 -7.35 18.72
CA LYS A 160 16.96 -5.95 18.31
C LYS A 160 16.32 -5.87 16.94
N ALA A 161 15.32 -5.00 16.77
CA ALA A 161 14.75 -4.73 15.45
C ALA A 161 15.79 -4.04 14.55
N ASP A 162 15.80 -4.42 13.28
CA ASP A 162 16.63 -3.79 12.25
C ASP A 162 16.04 -2.47 11.78
N VAL A 163 14.71 -2.37 11.81
CA VAL A 163 13.96 -1.20 11.40
C VAL A 163 12.89 -0.85 12.44
N VAL A 164 12.91 0.40 12.91
CA VAL A 164 11.97 0.96 13.89
C VAL A 164 11.52 2.36 13.48
N PHE A 165 10.39 2.83 14.01
CA PHE A 165 9.89 4.17 13.75
C PHE A 165 10.76 5.23 14.43
N GLN A 166 11.29 6.19 13.65
CA GLN A 166 12.07 7.37 14.10
C GLN A 166 12.96 7.13 15.34
N GLN A 167 13.72 6.02 15.38
CA GLN A 167 14.56 5.64 16.53
C GLN A 167 13.81 5.60 17.87
N ASP A 168 12.82 4.70 17.96
CA ASP A 168 12.04 4.39 19.17
C ASP A 168 11.00 5.46 19.58
N GLU A 169 10.53 6.26 18.63
CA GLU A 169 9.36 7.12 18.85
C GLU A 169 8.06 6.32 18.99
N ILE A 170 7.04 6.96 19.58
CA ILE A 170 5.73 6.38 19.83
C ILE A 170 4.80 6.63 18.63
N ILE A 171 4.33 5.54 18.01
CA ILE A 171 3.32 5.61 16.95
C ILE A 171 1.95 5.83 17.61
N GLN A 172 1.39 7.04 17.46
CA GLN A 172 0.18 7.47 18.17
C GLN A 172 -1.00 7.83 17.26
N ASP A 173 -0.82 7.84 15.95
CA ASP A 173 -1.87 8.27 15.02
C ASP A 173 -3.00 7.23 14.92
N LYS A 174 -4.21 7.70 15.21
CA LYS A 174 -5.46 6.91 15.18
C LYS A 174 -6.30 7.15 13.95
N ASN A 175 -5.97 8.16 13.15
CA ASN A 175 -6.76 8.66 12.03
C ASN A 175 -6.09 8.37 10.68
N SER A 176 -4.77 8.44 10.64
CA SER A 176 -3.96 8.24 9.44
C SER A 176 -2.95 7.11 9.64
N TRP A 177 -2.50 6.55 8.52
CA TRP A 177 -1.42 5.56 8.51
C TRP A 177 -0.07 6.25 8.66
N THR A 178 0.75 5.72 9.56
CA THR A 178 2.13 6.12 9.81
C THR A 178 3.07 5.10 9.17
N LYS A 179 3.96 5.56 8.30
CA LYS A 179 4.97 4.70 7.69
C LYS A 179 6.09 4.41 8.68
N VAL A 180 6.36 3.13 8.91
CA VAL A 180 7.56 2.65 9.61
C VAL A 180 8.50 2.09 8.58
N CYS A 181 9.73 2.60 8.50
CA CYS A 181 10.69 2.13 7.52
C CYS A 181 12.13 2.40 7.93
N GLY A 182 13.05 1.89 7.14
CA GLY A 182 14.48 2.11 7.32
C GLY A 182 15.29 1.33 6.31
N THR A 183 16.59 1.61 6.28
CA THR A 183 17.55 0.76 5.59
C THR A 183 18.40 0.01 6.61
N PHE A 184 18.78 -1.21 6.27
CA PHE A 184 19.68 -2.04 7.07
C PHE A 184 20.58 -2.85 6.14
N GLN A 185 21.76 -3.23 6.63
CA GLN A 185 22.66 -4.12 5.91
C GLN A 185 22.41 -5.56 6.37
N ALA A 186 22.14 -6.48 5.44
CA ALA A 186 21.91 -7.88 5.77
C ALA A 186 23.23 -8.60 6.09
N GLU A 187 23.17 -9.51 7.06
CA GLU A 187 24.25 -10.46 7.38
C GLU A 187 24.25 -11.64 6.40
N GLY A 188 23.11 -11.94 5.79
CA GLY A 188 22.91 -12.97 4.79
C GLY A 188 22.29 -14.24 5.35
N GLY A 189 21.35 -14.82 4.59
CA GLY A 189 20.61 -16.02 4.99
C GLY A 189 19.29 -15.75 5.70
N GLU A 190 18.99 -14.48 6.01
CA GLU A 190 17.72 -14.09 6.62
C GLU A 190 16.57 -14.41 5.67
N ASP A 191 15.75 -15.41 6.00
CA ASP A 191 14.62 -15.85 5.19
C ASP A 191 13.26 -15.56 5.84
N TYR A 192 13.25 -14.96 7.04
CA TYR A 192 12.05 -14.51 7.73
C TYR A 192 12.09 -13.02 8.04
N LEU A 193 10.91 -12.40 7.92
CA LEU A 193 10.58 -11.10 8.50
C LEU A 193 9.62 -11.31 9.66
N ILE A 194 9.94 -10.73 10.81
CA ILE A 194 9.12 -10.70 12.02
C ILE A 194 8.75 -9.25 12.32
N ILE A 195 7.46 -8.99 12.56
CA ILE A 195 6.91 -7.67 12.89
C ILE A 195 6.29 -7.72 14.28
N GLY A 196 6.62 -6.75 15.13
CA GLY A 196 6.06 -6.62 16.47
C GLY A 196 6.91 -5.70 17.34
N ASN A 197 6.81 -5.85 18.66
CA ASN A 197 7.51 -4.99 19.59
C ASN A 197 8.71 -5.69 20.26
N PHE A 198 9.92 -5.22 20.02
CA PHE A 198 11.14 -5.93 20.42
C PHE A 198 11.81 -5.39 21.70
N LEU A 199 11.32 -4.27 22.24
CA LEU A 199 11.91 -3.65 23.42
C LEU A 199 11.62 -4.46 24.69
N SER A 200 12.57 -4.59 25.63
CA SER A 200 12.24 -5.18 26.93
C SER A 200 11.20 -4.32 27.68
N ASN A 201 10.46 -4.88 28.64
CA ASN A 201 9.49 -4.11 29.44
C ASN A 201 10.11 -2.89 30.14
N GLN A 202 11.43 -2.91 30.41
CA GLN A 202 12.16 -1.79 31.01
C GLN A 202 12.44 -0.64 30.03
N GLN A 203 12.49 -0.93 28.73
CA GLN A 203 12.73 0.04 27.65
C GLN A 203 11.42 0.59 27.06
N MET A 204 10.29 0.00 27.44
CA MET A 204 8.98 0.42 26.97
C MET A 204 8.60 1.78 27.53
N GLU A 205 8.26 2.69 26.63
CA GLU A 205 7.64 3.97 26.93
C GLU A 205 6.19 3.96 26.45
N TYR A 206 5.34 4.67 27.18
CA TYR A 206 3.90 4.70 26.93
C TYR A 206 3.41 6.14 26.79
N ARG A 207 2.54 6.36 25.81
CA ARG A 207 1.75 7.58 25.70
C ARG A 207 0.33 7.28 26.14
N ASN A 208 -0.11 7.94 27.21
CA ASN A 208 -1.48 7.80 27.72
C ASN A 208 -2.36 8.92 27.14
N PHE A 209 -3.52 8.55 26.59
CA PHE A 209 -4.48 9.52 26.06
C PHE A 209 -5.57 9.90 27.07
N ASP A 210 -5.82 9.04 28.07
CA ASP A 210 -6.80 9.29 29.13
C ASP A 210 -6.35 8.65 30.46
N GLU A 211 -5.81 9.47 31.36
CA GLU A 211 -5.31 9.00 32.66
C GLU A 211 -6.41 8.58 33.63
N ASN A 212 -7.64 9.07 33.48
CA ASN A 212 -8.76 8.73 34.36
C ASN A 212 -9.30 7.33 34.05
N LEU A 213 -9.33 6.97 32.76
CA LEU A 213 -9.67 5.61 32.34
C LEU A 213 -8.63 4.58 32.80
N LEU A 214 -7.36 4.95 32.89
CA LEU A 214 -6.31 4.06 33.42
C LEU A 214 -6.51 3.72 34.90
N GLN A 215 -6.97 4.68 35.70
CA GLN A 215 -7.17 4.49 37.15
C GLN A 215 -8.44 3.72 37.49
N THR A 216 -9.38 3.62 36.55
CA THR A 216 -10.68 2.96 36.74
C THR A 216 -10.74 1.57 36.09
N GLN A 217 -9.75 1.21 35.28
CA GLN A 217 -9.67 -0.11 34.66
C GLN A 217 -9.05 -1.15 35.59
N ASN A 218 -9.71 -2.31 35.69
CA ASN A 218 -9.21 -3.49 36.39
C ASN A 218 -8.29 -4.36 35.52
N THR A 219 -7.94 -3.92 34.30
CA THR A 219 -7.16 -4.68 33.32
C THR A 219 -6.10 -3.77 32.69
N SER A 220 -4.89 -4.28 32.46
CA SER A 220 -3.86 -3.51 31.76
C SER A 220 -4.34 -3.02 30.39
N PRO A 221 -4.19 -1.72 30.09
CA PRO A 221 -4.49 -1.19 28.77
C PRO A 221 -3.52 -1.76 27.73
N MET A 222 -3.96 -1.84 26.48
CA MET A 222 -3.18 -2.32 25.35
C MET A 222 -3.04 -1.25 24.28
N ALA A 223 -1.88 -1.21 23.63
CA ALA A 223 -1.70 -0.53 22.36
C ALA A 223 -1.89 -1.57 21.25
N TYR A 224 -2.97 -1.41 20.49
CA TYR A 224 -3.33 -2.29 19.39
C TYR A 224 -3.04 -1.57 18.06
N TYR A 225 -2.26 -2.20 17.20
CA TYR A 225 -1.81 -1.60 15.94
C TYR A 225 -2.33 -2.40 14.76
N TYR A 226 -2.89 -1.69 13.79
CA TYR A 226 -3.12 -2.20 12.45
C TYR A 226 -1.83 -2.09 11.64
N ILE A 227 -1.55 -3.10 10.83
CA ILE A 227 -0.39 -3.21 9.94
C ILE A 227 -0.87 -3.54 8.53
N ASP A 228 -0.40 -2.76 7.56
CA ASP A 228 -0.70 -2.94 6.15
C ASP A 228 0.52 -2.61 5.27
N PHE A 229 0.50 -3.02 4.01
CA PHE A 229 1.44 -2.64 2.96
C PHE A 229 2.93 -2.81 3.36
N VAL A 230 3.28 -4.06 3.68
CA VAL A 230 4.63 -4.46 4.07
C VAL A 230 5.50 -4.73 2.83
N GLU A 231 6.67 -4.10 2.79
CA GLU A 231 7.58 -4.15 1.65
C GLU A 231 9.04 -4.30 2.06
N VAL A 232 9.79 -5.09 1.29
CA VAL A 232 11.25 -5.24 1.43
C VAL A 232 11.87 -5.31 0.03
N TYR A 233 12.85 -4.45 -0.21
CA TYR A 233 13.56 -4.34 -1.48
C TYR A 233 15.07 -4.26 -1.25
N GLU A 234 15.86 -4.79 -2.18
CA GLU A 234 17.29 -4.43 -2.23
C GLU A 234 17.41 -2.92 -2.47
N TYR A 235 18.13 -2.23 -1.59
CA TYR A 235 18.25 -0.78 -1.61
C TYR A 235 19.13 -0.34 -2.78
N GLN A 236 18.57 0.53 -3.62
CA GLN A 236 19.28 1.17 -4.71
C GLN A 236 19.35 2.68 -4.41
N PRO A 237 20.55 3.28 -4.27
CA PRO A 237 20.71 4.70 -3.96
C PRO A 237 19.97 5.63 -4.95
N GLU A 238 19.86 5.19 -6.20
CA GLU A 238 19.19 5.91 -7.30
C GLU A 238 17.67 6.04 -7.09
N LEU A 239 17.05 5.14 -6.31
CA LEU A 239 15.61 5.17 -6.01
C LEU A 239 15.25 6.11 -4.84
N ASN A 240 16.25 6.64 -4.12
CA ASN A 240 16.06 7.54 -2.97
C ASN A 240 14.96 7.11 -1.98
N LEU A 241 14.81 5.80 -1.75
CA LEU A 241 13.84 5.26 -0.80
C LEU A 241 14.23 5.69 0.61
N ASN A 242 13.53 6.68 1.16
CA ASN A 242 13.72 7.16 2.52
C ASN A 242 12.39 7.18 3.30
N CYS A 243 12.50 7.39 4.61
CA CYS A 243 11.35 7.46 5.51
C CYS A 243 10.67 8.81 5.58
N GLU A 244 11.34 9.83 5.04
CA GLU A 244 10.84 11.19 4.91
C GLU A 244 10.00 11.39 3.64
N ALA A 245 9.97 10.39 2.74
CA ALA A 245 8.97 10.25 1.70
C ALA A 245 7.62 9.90 2.37
N MET A 246 7.10 10.89 3.09
CA MET A 246 5.69 11.04 3.40
C MET A 246 4.97 11.30 2.07
N GLU A 247 3.80 10.70 1.97
CA GLU A 247 3.01 10.47 0.76
C GLU A 247 3.46 9.20 0.02
N PRO A 248 2.52 8.33 -0.45
CA PRO A 248 2.89 7.46 -1.56
C PRO A 248 3.55 8.37 -2.57
N GLU A 249 4.75 8.03 -3.08
CA GLU A 249 5.38 8.85 -4.12
C GLU A 249 4.25 9.33 -5.03
N PRO A 250 4.02 10.66 -5.18
CA PRO A 250 3.09 11.11 -6.21
C PRO A 250 3.52 10.31 -7.40
N LEU A 251 2.61 9.50 -7.94
CA LEU A 251 2.92 8.58 -9.02
C LEU A 251 3.41 9.50 -10.15
N MET A 252 4.72 9.79 -10.20
CA MET A 252 5.33 10.89 -10.95
C MET A 252 5.50 10.38 -12.37
N ALA A 253 4.34 10.12 -12.95
CA ALA A 253 4.12 9.67 -14.30
C ALA A 253 3.29 10.73 -15.05
N PHE A 254 2.95 11.86 -14.43
CA PHE A 254 2.16 12.93 -15.04
C PHE A 254 2.70 14.30 -14.61
N ASP A 255 2.42 15.34 -15.39
CA ASP A 255 2.75 16.73 -15.03
C ASP A 255 1.93 17.25 -13.81
N GLY A 256 1.14 16.38 -13.17
CA GLY A 256 0.40 16.60 -11.92
C GLY A 256 0.49 15.43 -10.92
N VAL A 257 0.12 15.69 -9.66
CA VAL A 257 0.17 14.72 -8.57
C VAL A 257 -1.02 13.76 -8.64
N LEU A 258 -0.76 12.48 -8.96
CA LEU A 258 -1.80 11.44 -8.95
C LEU A 258 -1.99 10.86 -7.55
N LEU A 259 -3.11 11.21 -6.91
CA LEU A 259 -3.49 10.75 -5.57
C LEU A 259 -4.49 9.59 -5.66
N ARG A 260 -4.33 8.60 -4.76
CA ARG A 260 -5.23 7.43 -4.69
C ARG A 260 -6.65 7.87 -4.32
N ASN A 261 -7.64 7.24 -4.94
CA ASN A 261 -9.07 7.56 -4.74
C ASN A 261 -9.45 9.01 -5.09
N GLN A 262 -8.63 9.70 -5.88
CA GLN A 262 -8.96 11.01 -6.41
C GLN A 262 -8.98 10.97 -7.93
N LYS A 263 -9.92 11.72 -8.51
CA LYS A 263 -9.99 11.91 -9.95
C LYS A 263 -8.99 12.98 -10.36
N MET A 264 -8.18 12.68 -11.37
CA MET A 264 -7.35 13.67 -12.05
C MET A 264 -7.71 13.73 -13.52
N VAL A 265 -7.55 14.89 -14.13
CA VAL A 265 -7.62 15.01 -15.60
C VAL A 265 -6.35 14.42 -16.19
N LEU A 266 -6.50 13.55 -17.20
CA LEU A 266 -5.38 13.07 -17.98
C LEU A 266 -5.01 14.12 -19.02
N GLU A 267 -4.06 14.99 -18.66
CA GLU A 267 -3.58 16.06 -19.53
C GLU A 267 -2.88 15.50 -20.78
N ASN A 268 -2.76 16.33 -21.83
CA ASN A 268 -2.11 15.97 -23.09
C ASN A 268 -2.73 14.74 -23.83
N LEU A 269 -3.96 14.37 -23.48
CA LEU A 269 -4.76 13.38 -24.21
C LEU A 269 -5.67 14.06 -25.24
N TYR A 270 -5.43 13.75 -26.52
CA TYR A 270 -6.07 14.34 -27.67
C TYR A 270 -6.68 13.24 -28.54
N PHE A 271 -7.80 13.59 -29.17
CA PHE A 271 -8.52 12.71 -30.10
C PHE A 271 -8.71 13.42 -31.44
N GLU A 272 -8.84 12.66 -32.53
CA GLU A 272 -9.35 13.21 -33.79
C GLU A 272 -10.72 13.88 -33.56
N PHE A 273 -10.98 14.97 -34.29
CA PHE A 273 -12.24 15.69 -34.20
C PHE A 273 -13.43 14.74 -34.40
N ASP A 274 -14.37 14.81 -33.46
CA ASP A 274 -15.61 14.02 -33.45
C ASP A 274 -15.41 12.49 -33.47
N LYS A 275 -14.26 12.01 -32.98
CA LYS A 275 -13.94 10.57 -32.91
C LYS A 275 -13.30 10.18 -31.58
N ALA A 276 -13.20 8.86 -31.37
CA ALA A 276 -12.45 8.22 -30.29
C ALA A 276 -11.07 7.69 -30.73
N VAL A 277 -10.51 8.24 -31.82
CA VAL A 277 -9.16 7.90 -32.30
C VAL A 277 -8.15 8.76 -31.55
N ILE A 278 -7.31 8.13 -30.72
CA ILE A 278 -6.25 8.80 -29.95
C ILE A 278 -5.15 9.28 -30.91
N LEU A 279 -4.71 10.53 -30.74
CA LEU A 279 -3.64 11.10 -31.56
C LEU A 279 -2.25 10.64 -31.05
N PRO A 280 -1.25 10.49 -31.94
CA PRO A 280 0.10 10.04 -31.57
C PRO A 280 0.78 10.87 -30.47
N GLU A 281 0.51 12.17 -30.41
CA GLU A 281 1.03 13.10 -29.42
C GLU A 281 0.64 12.71 -27.98
N SER A 282 -0.47 11.99 -27.82
CA SER A 282 -0.96 11.51 -26.52
C SER A 282 -0.34 10.20 -26.06
N HIS A 283 0.39 9.51 -26.95
CA HIS A 283 1.02 8.24 -26.61
C HIS A 283 2.06 8.41 -25.49
N PHE A 284 2.74 9.54 -25.43
CA PHE A 284 3.72 9.80 -24.36
C PHE A 284 3.07 9.73 -22.98
N GLU A 285 1.93 10.40 -22.78
CA GLU A 285 1.25 10.41 -21.50
C GLU A 285 0.58 9.07 -21.17
N LEU A 286 -0.01 8.43 -22.19
CA LEU A 286 -0.59 7.09 -22.03
C LEU A 286 0.46 6.02 -21.74
N ASP A 287 1.68 6.16 -22.27
CA ASP A 287 2.79 5.26 -22.00
C ASP A 287 3.29 5.41 -20.57
N LYS A 288 3.33 6.63 -20.02
CA LYS A 288 3.60 6.84 -18.59
C LYS A 288 2.52 6.19 -17.71
N LEU A 289 1.25 6.34 -18.05
CA LEU A 289 0.14 5.66 -17.36
C LEU A 289 0.26 4.14 -17.41
N ALA A 290 0.58 3.60 -18.59
CA ALA A 290 0.77 2.16 -18.76
C ALA A 290 1.96 1.66 -17.92
N ALA A 291 3.10 2.33 -17.99
CA ALA A 291 4.29 2.00 -17.21
C ALA A 291 3.99 1.98 -15.71
N LEU A 292 3.26 2.97 -15.23
CA LEU A 292 2.83 3.06 -13.84
C LEU A 292 1.98 1.86 -13.39
N LEU A 293 0.97 1.51 -14.19
CA LEU A 293 0.08 0.39 -13.88
C LEU A 293 0.80 -0.96 -13.98
N LEU A 294 1.77 -1.08 -14.89
CA LEU A 294 2.62 -2.27 -14.99
C LEU A 294 3.58 -2.37 -13.79
N GLN A 295 4.13 -1.25 -13.31
CA GLN A 295 5.01 -1.20 -12.14
C GLN A 295 4.25 -1.51 -10.84
N LYS A 296 3.09 -0.89 -10.63
CA LYS A 296 2.29 -1.03 -9.41
C LYS A 296 1.13 -1.98 -9.66
N THR A 297 1.42 -3.28 -9.72
CA THR A 297 0.47 -4.32 -10.17
C THR A 297 -0.82 -4.43 -9.34
N GLN A 298 -0.81 -3.90 -8.12
CA GLN A 298 -1.97 -3.81 -7.22
C GLN A 298 -2.96 -2.69 -7.56
N LEU A 299 -2.51 -1.62 -8.25
CA LEU A 299 -3.39 -0.48 -8.57
C LEU A 299 -4.50 -0.90 -9.52
N LYS A 300 -5.72 -0.41 -9.31
CA LYS A 300 -6.77 -0.48 -10.33
C LYS A 300 -7.00 0.91 -10.90
N LEU A 301 -7.41 1.00 -12.15
CA LEU A 301 -7.66 2.25 -12.85
C LEU A 301 -9.14 2.34 -13.22
N HIS A 302 -9.76 3.45 -12.88
CA HIS A 302 -11.04 3.85 -13.44
C HIS A 302 -10.81 5.00 -14.43
N ILE A 303 -11.44 4.93 -15.59
CA ILE A 303 -11.34 5.93 -16.67
C ILE A 303 -12.73 6.52 -16.91
N TYR A 304 -12.82 7.84 -16.95
CA TYR A 304 -14.07 8.57 -17.12
C TYR A 304 -13.97 9.50 -18.34
N GLY A 305 -14.79 9.28 -19.35
CA GLY A 305 -14.85 10.13 -20.54
C GLY A 305 -15.87 11.26 -20.41
N HIS A 306 -15.53 12.44 -20.93
CA HIS A 306 -16.40 13.62 -20.95
C HIS A 306 -16.39 14.29 -22.33
N THR A 307 -17.50 14.94 -22.67
CA THR A 307 -17.65 15.77 -23.87
C THR A 307 -18.02 17.20 -23.50
N ASP A 308 -18.00 18.11 -24.48
CA ASP A 308 -18.71 19.39 -24.36
C ASP A 308 -20.22 19.18 -24.54
N ASN A 309 -20.98 20.28 -24.54
CA ASN A 309 -22.43 20.28 -24.66
C ASN A 309 -22.93 20.41 -26.11
N VAL A 310 -22.04 20.25 -27.10
CA VAL A 310 -22.41 20.33 -28.52
C VAL A 310 -22.91 18.95 -28.98
N GLY A 311 -24.07 18.91 -29.62
CA GLY A 311 -24.71 17.64 -30.05
C GLY A 311 -25.80 17.15 -29.09
N THR A 312 -26.38 15.98 -29.36
CA THR A 312 -27.42 15.39 -28.50
C THR A 312 -26.79 14.68 -27.30
N ASP A 313 -27.56 14.52 -26.22
CA ASP A 313 -27.09 13.83 -25.02
C ASP A 313 -26.74 12.37 -25.31
N GLU A 314 -27.52 11.68 -26.14
CA GLU A 314 -27.23 10.29 -26.55
C GLU A 314 -25.92 10.19 -27.33
N TYR A 315 -25.68 11.14 -28.23
CA TYR A 315 -24.45 11.20 -29.02
C TYR A 315 -23.23 11.42 -28.12
N ASN A 316 -23.32 12.41 -27.23
CA ASN A 316 -22.26 12.75 -26.30
C ASN A 316 -21.98 11.62 -25.30
N GLN A 317 -23.02 10.93 -24.83
CA GLN A 317 -22.87 9.75 -23.99
C GLN A 317 -22.05 8.67 -24.72
N GLN A 318 -22.44 8.30 -25.94
CA GLN A 318 -21.73 7.31 -26.75
C GLN A 318 -20.26 7.72 -27.00
N LEU A 319 -20.02 8.95 -27.47
CA LEU A 319 -18.67 9.43 -27.77
C LEU A 319 -17.76 9.41 -26.53
N SER A 320 -18.30 9.78 -25.37
CA SER A 320 -17.55 9.75 -24.10
C SER A 320 -17.15 8.33 -23.68
N GLU A 321 -18.04 7.34 -23.86
CA GLU A 321 -17.77 5.93 -23.57
C GLU A 321 -16.71 5.36 -24.52
N GLU A 322 -16.82 5.68 -25.81
CA GLU A 322 -15.85 5.26 -26.83
C GLU A 322 -14.45 5.82 -26.55
N ARG A 323 -14.35 7.08 -26.13
CA ARG A 323 -13.06 7.70 -25.73
C ARG A 323 -12.45 7.02 -24.51
N ALA A 324 -13.23 6.76 -23.47
CA ALA A 324 -12.75 6.04 -22.29
C ALA A 324 -12.33 4.60 -22.64
N LEU A 325 -13.06 3.94 -23.54
CA LEU A 325 -12.72 2.62 -24.06
C LEU A 325 -11.44 2.63 -24.90
N ALA A 326 -11.20 3.66 -25.71
CA ALA A 326 -9.99 3.80 -26.50
C ALA A 326 -8.75 3.88 -25.60
N VAL A 327 -8.80 4.67 -24.52
CA VAL A 327 -7.74 4.75 -23.50
C VAL A 327 -7.51 3.39 -22.86
N ARG A 328 -8.59 2.71 -22.44
CA ARG A 328 -8.49 1.34 -21.88
C ARG A 328 -7.78 0.41 -22.86
N ASN A 329 -8.22 0.36 -24.11
CA ASN A 329 -7.65 -0.54 -25.13
C ASN A 329 -6.17 -0.26 -25.38
N TYR A 330 -5.77 1.02 -25.37
CA TYR A 330 -4.36 1.40 -25.45
C TYR A 330 -3.55 0.80 -24.30
N LEU A 331 -4.02 0.93 -23.06
CA LEU A 331 -3.35 0.36 -21.88
C LEU A 331 -3.31 -1.18 -21.90
N LEU A 332 -4.36 -1.83 -22.40
CA LEU A 332 -4.38 -3.29 -22.60
C LEU A 332 -3.31 -3.72 -23.61
N ALA A 333 -3.16 -2.98 -24.71
CA ALA A 333 -2.14 -3.24 -25.72
C ALA A 333 -0.71 -3.08 -25.18
N LYS A 334 -0.52 -2.26 -24.14
CA LYS A 334 0.74 -2.12 -23.40
C LYS A 334 0.96 -3.23 -22.36
N GLY A 335 -0.01 -4.10 -22.14
CA GLY A 335 0.09 -5.27 -21.25
C GLY A 335 -0.60 -5.13 -19.90
N VAL A 336 -1.34 -4.04 -19.64
CA VAL A 336 -2.10 -3.90 -18.40
C VAL A 336 -3.27 -4.90 -18.39
N SER A 337 -3.47 -5.62 -17.29
CA SER A 337 -4.52 -6.62 -17.19
C SER A 337 -5.93 -6.00 -17.30
N ARG A 338 -6.79 -6.62 -18.13
CA ARG A 338 -8.19 -6.18 -18.31
C ARG A 338 -9.03 -6.16 -17.04
N PHE A 339 -8.65 -6.93 -16.03
CA PHE A 339 -9.36 -7.01 -14.74
C PHE A 339 -9.04 -5.83 -13.82
N ARG A 340 -8.06 -4.99 -14.19
CA ARG A 340 -7.63 -3.83 -13.41
C ARG A 340 -8.15 -2.51 -13.95
N ILE A 341 -8.80 -2.48 -15.11
CA ILE A 341 -9.27 -1.25 -15.75
C ILE A 341 -10.78 -1.29 -15.92
N LEU A 342 -11.46 -0.30 -15.34
CA LEU A 342 -12.85 0.03 -15.60
C LEU A 342 -12.93 1.34 -16.39
N ASN A 343 -13.90 1.46 -17.29
CA ASN A 343 -14.13 2.66 -18.07
C ASN A 343 -15.63 3.00 -18.10
N GLN A 344 -15.95 4.29 -18.07
CA GLN A 344 -17.31 4.81 -18.11
C GLN A 344 -17.35 6.16 -18.85
N GLY A 345 -18.42 6.44 -19.59
CA GLY A 345 -18.68 7.75 -20.18
C GLY A 345 -19.73 8.53 -19.38
N PHE A 346 -19.59 9.85 -19.32
CA PHE A 346 -20.55 10.76 -18.71
C PHE A 346 -21.18 11.76 -19.69
N GLY A 347 -20.80 11.71 -20.98
CA GLY A 347 -21.18 12.71 -21.98
C GLY A 347 -20.92 14.13 -21.49
N SER A 348 -21.91 15.00 -21.69
CA SER A 348 -21.92 16.41 -21.28
C SER A 348 -22.42 16.62 -19.83
N SER A 349 -22.84 15.55 -19.13
CA SER A 349 -23.58 15.66 -17.85
C SER A 349 -22.76 16.11 -16.65
N LYS A 350 -21.42 16.15 -16.78
CA LYS A 350 -20.46 16.54 -15.74
C LYS A 350 -19.49 17.62 -16.26
N PRO A 351 -19.98 18.83 -16.57
CA PRO A 351 -19.13 19.91 -17.05
C PRO A 351 -18.25 20.44 -15.91
N VAL A 352 -17.00 20.80 -16.25
CA VAL A 352 -16.08 21.54 -15.37
C VAL A 352 -16.14 23.04 -15.64
N SER A 353 -16.56 23.43 -16.85
CA SER A 353 -16.81 24.82 -17.21
C SER A 353 -18.24 24.97 -17.75
N ASN A 354 -18.93 26.01 -17.27
CA ASN A 354 -20.25 26.42 -17.78
C ASN A 354 -20.13 27.52 -18.85
N GLU A 355 -18.92 27.89 -19.24
CA GLU A 355 -18.70 28.89 -20.27
C GLU A 355 -19.04 28.32 -21.65
N ASN A 356 -19.97 28.97 -22.35
CA ASN A 356 -20.36 28.60 -23.71
C ASN A 356 -19.40 29.22 -24.75
N ASN A 357 -18.11 28.93 -24.61
CA ASN A 357 -17.06 29.35 -25.53
C ASN A 357 -16.11 28.17 -25.80
N GLU A 358 -15.21 28.31 -26.78
CA GLU A 358 -14.29 27.23 -27.17
C GLU A 358 -13.36 26.79 -26.03
N GLU A 359 -13.01 27.72 -25.14
CA GLU A 359 -12.15 27.42 -23.99
C GLU A 359 -12.88 26.53 -22.96
N GLY A 360 -14.13 26.86 -22.62
CA GLY A 360 -14.98 26.03 -21.77
C GLY A 360 -15.25 24.65 -22.39
N ASN A 361 -15.50 24.60 -23.70
CA ASN A 361 -15.67 23.33 -24.42
C ASN A 361 -14.39 22.48 -24.38
N ARG A 362 -13.22 23.09 -24.57
CA ARG A 362 -11.93 22.41 -24.47
C ARG A 362 -11.72 21.78 -23.09
N LEU A 363 -12.05 22.50 -22.02
CA LEU A 363 -11.98 21.97 -20.65
C LEU A 363 -12.98 20.83 -20.42
N ASN A 364 -14.16 20.88 -21.03
CA ASN A 364 -15.18 19.84 -20.89
C ASN A 364 -14.84 18.57 -21.68
N ARG A 365 -14.18 18.68 -22.84
CA ARG A 365 -13.67 17.57 -23.64
C ARG A 365 -12.40 16.98 -23.01
N ARG A 366 -12.58 16.15 -21.98
CA ARG A 366 -11.48 15.57 -21.21
C ARG A 366 -11.71 14.10 -20.89
N VAL A 367 -10.65 13.45 -20.43
CA VAL A 367 -10.72 12.16 -19.75
C VAL A 367 -10.18 12.35 -18.34
N GLU A 368 -10.91 11.85 -17.36
CA GLU A 368 -10.45 11.76 -15.98
C GLU A 368 -10.03 10.32 -15.69
N ILE A 369 -9.02 10.16 -14.84
CA ILE A 369 -8.59 8.87 -14.32
C ILE A 369 -8.61 8.89 -12.79
N GLU A 370 -8.82 7.72 -12.21
CA GLU A 370 -8.78 7.51 -10.77
C GLU A 370 -8.11 6.18 -10.49
N VAL A 371 -7.01 6.20 -9.72
CA VAL A 371 -6.35 4.98 -9.25
C VAL A 371 -6.94 4.56 -7.91
N LYS A 372 -7.22 3.26 -7.81
CA LYS A 372 -7.84 2.59 -6.68
C LYS A 372 -6.88 1.66 -5.98
#